data_AF-A0A6J1W369-F1
#
_entry.id   AF-A0A6J1W369-F1
#
_cell.length_a   1.000
_cell.length_b   1.000
_cell.length_c   1.000
_cell.angle_alpha   90.00
_cell.angle_beta   90.00
_cell.angle_gamma   90.00
#
_symmetry.space_group_name_H-M   'P 1'
#
loop_
_entity.id
_entity.type
_entity.pdbx_description
1 polymer ?
#
loop_
_entity_poly.entity_id
_entity_poly.type
_entity_poly.pdbx_seq_one_letter_code
_entity_poly.pdbx_strand_id
1 'polypeptide(L)'
;MEDKTLNLTCTVFGSPDPEVIWFKNDRELELSDHYIAKLEQGKHASLVIKGVSSEDSGKYSISVKNKYGGEIVDVTISVYKHGEEIPDVKPHSSDRVREIPAKPAE
;
A
#
# COMPACT_ATOMS: atom_id res chain seq x y z
N MET A 1 -1.73 16.11 -22.64
CA MET A 1 -1.94 16.06 -21.17
C MET A 1 -1.51 14.65 -20.80
N GLU A 2 -0.42 14.49 -20.07
CA GLU A 2 0.02 13.16 -19.67
C GLU A 2 -0.81 12.74 -18.46
N ASP A 3 -1.77 11.84 -18.67
CA ASP A 3 -2.54 11.21 -17.61
C ASP A 3 -1.61 10.35 -16.74
N LYS A 4 -0.99 10.96 -15.73
CA LYS A 4 -0.14 10.25 -14.77
C LYS A 4 -1.00 9.25 -14.01
N THR A 5 -0.67 7.98 -14.15
CA THR A 5 -1.35 6.88 -13.46
C THR A 5 -0.36 6.20 -12.53
N LEU A 6 -0.74 6.02 -11.27
CA LEU A 6 0.08 5.36 -10.27
C LEU A 6 -0.51 3.98 -9.99
N ASN A 7 0.33 2.95 -10.03
CA ASN A 7 -0.05 1.57 -9.78
C ASN A 7 0.68 1.07 -8.54
N LEU A 8 -0.06 0.82 -7.46
CA LEU A 8 0.44 0.16 -6.27
C LEU A 8 0.18 -1.32 -6.41
N THR A 9 1.22 -2.14 -6.28
CA THR A 9 1.10 -3.60 -6.28
C THR A 9 1.61 -4.14 -4.96
N CYS A 10 0.87 -5.08 -4.39
CA CYS A 10 1.22 -5.76 -3.16
C CYS A 10 0.97 -7.26 -3.35
N THR A 11 2.00 -8.07 -3.07
CA THR A 11 1.85 -9.51 -3.08
C THR A 11 1.49 -9.95 -1.67
N VAL A 12 0.31 -10.56 -1.55
CA VAL A 12 -0.26 -11.02 -0.29
C VAL A 12 -0.23 -12.55 -0.26
N PHE A 13 -0.06 -13.11 0.92
CA PHE A 13 -0.08 -14.56 1.12
C PHE A 13 -1.04 -14.88 2.25
N GLY A 14 -1.97 -15.79 1.98
CA GLY A 14 -2.95 -16.26 2.97
C GLY A 14 -3.63 -17.53 2.49
N SER A 15 -3.94 -18.43 3.41
CA SER A 15 -4.74 -19.62 3.12
C SER A 15 -5.68 -19.88 4.29
N PRO A 16 -7.01 -19.70 4.14
CA PRO A 16 -7.77 -19.40 2.92
C PRO A 16 -7.53 -17.97 2.36
N ASP A 17 -8.08 -17.64 1.20
CA ASP A 17 -7.85 -16.34 0.55
C ASP A 17 -8.12 -15.16 1.51
N PRO A 18 -7.15 -14.25 1.69
CA PRO A 18 -7.31 -13.12 2.58
C PRO A 18 -8.21 -12.03 1.95
N GLU A 19 -8.90 -11.30 2.81
CA GLU A 19 -9.59 -10.06 2.47
C GLU A 19 -8.58 -8.91 2.43
N VAL A 20 -8.68 -8.07 1.40
CA VAL A 20 -7.79 -6.92 1.19
C VAL A 20 -8.59 -5.64 1.19
N ILE A 21 -8.22 -4.70 2.06
CA ILE A 21 -8.85 -3.39 2.18
C ILE A 21 -7.77 -2.32 2.07
N TRP A 22 -8.01 -1.34 1.20
CA TRP A 22 -7.13 -0.19 1.04
C TRP A 22 -7.63 0.98 1.89
N PHE A 23 -6.69 1.76 2.41
CA PHE A 23 -6.93 2.94 3.21
C PHE A 23 -6.13 4.10 2.62
N LYS A 24 -6.69 5.31 2.68
CA LYS A 24 -6.01 6.58 2.38
C LYS A 24 -6.17 7.50 3.59
N ASN A 25 -5.05 7.97 4.13
CA ASN A 25 -4.97 8.81 5.32
C ASN A 25 -5.77 8.24 6.49
N ASP A 26 -5.55 6.94 6.76
CA ASP A 26 -6.18 6.18 7.85
C ASP A 26 -7.71 6.04 7.73
N ARG A 27 -8.29 6.33 6.56
CA ARG A 27 -9.69 6.08 6.21
C ARG A 27 -9.80 5.03 5.11
N GLU A 28 -10.84 4.20 5.16
CA GLU A 28 -11.10 3.24 4.10
C GLU A 28 -11.22 3.97 2.75
N LEU A 29 -10.49 3.47 1.77
CA LEU A 29 -10.43 4.06 0.44
C LEU A 29 -11.64 3.58 -0.36
N GLU A 30 -12.52 4.53 -0.69
CA GLU A 30 -13.67 4.26 -1.54
C GLU A 30 -13.25 4.10 -3.01
N LEU A 31 -13.56 2.94 -3.58
CA LEU A 31 -13.27 2.65 -4.97
C LEU A 31 -14.17 3.46 -5.91
N SER A 32 -13.58 3.96 -6.98
CA SER A 32 -14.24 4.80 -7.98
C SER A 32 -13.52 4.70 -9.33
N ASP A 33 -13.98 5.42 -10.36
CA ASP A 33 -13.25 5.53 -11.62
C ASP A 33 -11.82 6.07 -11.46
N HIS A 34 -11.57 6.83 -10.39
CA HIS A 34 -10.26 7.36 -10.00
C HIS A 34 -9.41 6.33 -9.25
N TYR A 35 -10.02 5.57 -8.34
CA TYR A 35 -9.37 4.56 -7.50
C TYR A 35 -9.87 3.14 -7.82
N ILE A 36 -9.07 2.35 -8.52
CA ILE A 36 -9.47 1.01 -8.98
C ILE A 36 -8.61 -0.05 -8.27
N ALA A 37 -9.22 -0.80 -7.35
CA ALA A 37 -8.56 -1.93 -6.70
C ALA A 37 -8.89 -3.26 -7.39
N LYS A 38 -7.92 -4.17 -7.43
CA LYS A 38 -8.05 -5.53 -7.95
C LYS A 38 -7.32 -6.49 -7.01
N LEU A 39 -7.89 -7.68 -6.84
CA LEU A 39 -7.25 -8.79 -6.13
C LEU A 39 -7.26 -10.01 -7.05
N GLU A 40 -6.11 -10.38 -7.59
CA GLU A 40 -5.97 -11.56 -8.45
C GLU A 40 -5.55 -12.78 -7.64
N GLN A 41 -6.33 -13.86 -7.77
CA GLN A 41 -6.07 -15.17 -7.16
C GLN A 41 -5.80 -15.13 -5.64
N GLY A 42 -6.36 -14.15 -4.92
CA GLY A 42 -6.12 -13.95 -3.48
C GLY A 42 -4.66 -13.67 -3.11
N LYS A 43 -3.80 -13.35 -4.09
CA LYS A 43 -2.35 -13.21 -3.90
C LYS A 43 -1.76 -11.92 -4.44
N HIS A 44 -2.37 -11.32 -5.45
CA HIS A 44 -1.84 -10.10 -6.06
C HIS A 44 -2.88 -8.99 -5.91
N ALA A 45 -2.68 -8.14 -4.90
CA ALA A 45 -3.48 -6.95 -4.70
C ALA A 45 -2.87 -5.79 -5.50
N SER A 46 -3.70 -5.07 -6.26
CA SER A 46 -3.28 -3.91 -7.04
C SER A 46 -4.26 -2.76 -6.85
N LEU A 47 -3.76 -1.54 -6.67
CA LEU A 47 -4.54 -0.31 -6.62
C LEU A 47 -4.02 0.65 -7.70
N VAL A 48 -4.91 0.98 -8.64
CA VAL A 48 -4.63 1.91 -9.73
C VAL A 48 -5.26 3.26 -9.40
N ILE A 49 -4.46 4.31 -9.38
CA ILE A 49 -4.87 5.69 -9.20
C ILE A 49 -4.70 6.39 -10.55
N LYS A 50 -5.80 6.74 -11.20
CA LYS A 50 -5.78 7.49 -12.47
C LYS A 50 -5.68 8.99 -12.17
N GLY A 51 -5.16 9.78 -13.11
CA GLY A 51 -5.19 11.25 -12.98
C GLY A 51 -4.51 11.77 -11.71
N VAL A 52 -3.35 11.22 -11.36
CA VAL A 52 -2.65 11.49 -10.11
C VAL A 52 -2.36 12.99 -9.99
N SER A 53 -2.85 13.56 -8.89
CA SER A 53 -2.76 14.97 -8.55
C SER A 53 -2.02 15.18 -7.23
N SER A 54 -1.71 16.43 -6.88
CA SER A 54 -1.13 16.74 -5.58
C SER A 54 -2.02 16.30 -4.40
N GLU A 55 -3.33 16.16 -4.62
CA GLU A 55 -4.34 15.72 -3.64
C GLU A 55 -4.34 14.20 -3.42
N ASP A 56 -3.69 13.45 -4.31
CA ASP A 56 -3.42 12.02 -4.16
C ASP A 56 -2.19 11.75 -3.28
N SER A 57 -1.45 12.79 -2.90
CA SER A 57 -0.39 12.64 -1.90
C SER A 57 -0.99 12.28 -0.54
N GLY A 58 -0.37 11.35 0.16
CA GLY A 58 -0.86 10.90 1.46
C GLY A 58 -0.32 9.55 1.88
N LYS A 59 -0.78 9.08 3.03
CA LYS A 59 -0.45 7.76 3.56
C LYS A 59 -1.48 6.76 3.06
N TYR A 60 -1.06 5.79 2.27
CA TYR A 60 -1.89 4.68 1.83
C TYR A 60 -1.55 3.46 2.68
N SER A 61 -2.55 2.72 3.11
CA SER A 61 -2.34 1.48 3.86
C SER A 61 -3.13 0.36 3.24
N ILE A 62 -2.53 -0.83 3.15
CA ILE A 62 -3.21 -2.05 2.73
C ILE A 62 -3.35 -2.96 3.95
N SER A 63 -4.60 -3.29 4.30
CA SER A 63 -4.93 -4.25 5.34
C SER A 63 -5.27 -5.58 4.68
N VAL A 64 -4.57 -6.63 5.08
CA VAL A 64 -4.74 -7.99 4.58
C VAL A 64 -5.14 -8.85 5.76
N LYS A 65 -6.34 -9.42 5.74
CA LYS A 65 -6.86 -10.20 6.86
C LYS A 65 -7.41 -11.55 6.43
N ASN A 66 -7.11 -12.57 7.20
CA ASN A 66 -7.61 -13.92 7.05
C ASN A 66 -8.16 -14.44 8.40
N LYS A 67 -8.83 -15.59 8.41
CA LYS A 67 -9.34 -16.25 9.62
C LYS A 67 -8.30 -16.53 10.71
N TYR A 68 -7.01 -16.55 10.36
CA TYR A 68 -5.91 -16.82 11.29
C TYR A 68 -5.15 -15.58 11.77
N GLY A 69 -5.37 -14.41 11.16
CA GLY A 69 -4.63 -13.20 11.47
C GLY A 69 -4.70 -12.17 10.35
N GLY A 70 -4.07 -11.02 10.55
CA GLY A 70 -3.97 -10.00 9.50
C GLY A 70 -2.75 -9.11 9.69
N GLU A 71 -2.32 -8.50 8.60
CA GLU A 71 -1.21 -7.57 8.54
C GLU A 71 -1.65 -6.28 7.84
N ILE A 72 -1.01 -5.18 8.21
CA ILE A 72 -1.24 -3.88 7.61
C ILE A 72 0.12 -3.36 7.14
N VAL A 73 0.18 -2.89 5.90
CA VAL A 73 1.38 -2.27 5.33
C VAL A 73 1.05 -0.84 4.95
N ASP A 74 1.86 0.09 5.43
CA ASP A 74 1.73 1.52 5.16
C ASP A 74 2.75 1.98 4.11
N VAL A 75 2.32 2.82 3.18
CA VAL A 75 3.17 3.45 2.16
C VAL A 75 2.80 4.93 2.04
N THR A 76 3.81 5.81 2.00
CA THR A 76 3.58 7.25 1.80
C THR A 76 3.82 7.61 0.34
N ILE A 77 2.82 8.23 -0.29
CA ILE A 77 2.89 8.72 -1.66
C ILE A 77 3.02 10.24 -1.62
N SER A 78 4.03 10.77 -2.32
CA SER A 78 4.25 12.20 -2.48
C SER A 78 4.26 12.54 -3.96
N VAL A 79 3.33 13.40 -4.38
CA VAL A 79 3.18 13.84 -5.78
C VAL A 79 3.68 15.27 -5.89
N TYR A 80 4.72 15.46 -6.70
CA TYR A 80 5.32 16.78 -6.96
C TYR A 80 4.96 17.27 -8.36
N LYS A 81 4.67 18.57 -8.47
CA LYS A 81 4.48 19.21 -9.77
C LYS A 81 5.83 19.31 -10.49
N HIS A 82 5.78 19.27 -11.81
CA HIS A 82 6.98 19.41 -12.63
C HIS A 82 7.62 20.79 -12.38
N GLY A 83 8.87 20.80 -11.91
CA GLY A 83 9.60 22.02 -11.55
C GLY A 83 9.61 22.37 -10.05
N GLU A 84 9.00 21.55 -9.20
CA GLU A 84 9.05 21.70 -7.74
C GLU A 84 10.26 20.96 -7.16
N GLU A 85 11.01 21.61 -6.27
CA GLU A 85 12.11 20.99 -5.53
C GLU A 85 11.56 19.92 -4.57
N ILE A 86 11.97 18.67 -4.77
CA ILE A 86 11.58 17.57 -3.87
C ILE A 86 12.29 17.85 -2.53
N PRO A 87 11.56 18.10 -1.43
CA PRO A 87 12.19 18.24 -0.12
C PRO A 87 12.90 16.93 0.22
N ASP A 88 14.01 16.99 0.95
CA ASP A 88 14.84 15.84 1.33
C ASP A 88 13.98 14.76 2.01
N VAL A 89 13.40 13.85 1.22
CA VAL A 89 12.59 12.74 1.72
C VAL A 89 13.60 11.80 2.35
N LYS A 90 13.69 11.84 3.67
CA LYS A 90 14.36 10.80 4.43
C LYS A 90 13.72 9.48 3.98
N PRO A 91 14.44 8.59 3.29
CA PRO A 91 13.88 7.28 3.00
C PRO A 91 13.45 6.72 4.36
N HIS A 92 12.22 6.21 4.44
CA HIS A 92 11.79 5.44 5.59
C HIS A 92 12.67 4.17 5.61
N SER A 93 13.86 4.30 6.16
CA SER A 93 14.74 3.20 6.52
C SER A 93 14.18 2.60 7.80
N SER A 94 13.26 1.66 7.68
CA SER A 94 13.16 0.55 8.63
C SER A 94 12.22 -0.51 8.09
N ASP A 95 12.71 -1.29 7.13
CA ASP A 95 12.46 -2.72 7.15
C ASP A 95 12.88 -3.23 8.53
N ARG A 96 11.98 -3.14 9.52
CA ARG A 96 12.08 -3.92 10.73
C ARG A 96 11.80 -5.36 10.32
N VAL A 97 12.83 -6.05 9.85
CA VAL A 97 12.84 -7.51 9.89
C VAL A 97 12.59 -7.85 11.36
N ARG A 98 11.42 -8.42 11.66
CA ARG A 98 11.13 -8.89 13.01
C ARG A 98 12.06 -10.07 13.23
N GLU A 99 13.16 -9.86 13.93
CA GLU A 99 14.03 -10.93 14.39
C GLU A 99 13.18 -11.90 15.23
N ILE A 100 13.00 -13.11 14.72
CA ILE A 100 12.32 -14.18 15.43
C ILE A 100 13.32 -14.64 16.51
N PRO A 101 13.03 -14.48 17.82
CA PRO A 101 13.94 -14.98 18.83
C PRO A 101 13.99 -16.50 18.72
N ALA A 102 15.16 -17.03 18.36
CA ALA A 102 15.44 -18.45 18.45
C ALA A 102 15.32 -18.84 19.93
N LYS A 103 14.30 -19.61 20.28
CA LYS A 103 14.22 -20.26 21.59
C LYS A 103 15.49 -21.10 21.77
N PRO A 104 16.22 -20.97 22.89
CA PRO A 104 17.25 -21.95 23.22
C PRO A 104 16.57 -23.29 23.44
N ALA A 105 17.11 -24.33 22.79
CA ALA A 105 16.77 -25.71 23.09
C ALA A 105 17.42 -26.06 24.43
N GLU A 106 16.60 -26.42 25.41
CA GLU A 106 17.00 -27.15 26.62
C GLU A 106 16.72 -28.64 26.41
#